data_AF-A0A2H9P3E5-F1
#
_entry.id   AF-A0A2H9P3E5-F1
#
_cell.length_a   1.000
_cell.length_b   1.000
_cell.length_c   1.000
_cell.angle_alpha   90.00
_cell.angle_beta   90.00
_cell.angle_gamma   90.00
#
_symmetry.space_group_name_H-M   'P 1'
#
loop_
_entity.id
_entity.type
_entity.pdbx_description
1 polymer ?
#
loop_
_entity_poly.entity_id
_entity_poly.type
_entity_poly.pdbx_seq_one_letter_code
_entity_poly.pdbx_strand_id
1 'polypeptide(L)'
;MKTRLLIILVITGMIIFIMPNQFADARCAPNPDWSLAPCYDEQISSIPTDKDKSTWAKYYDYKGAEFMESKKTDMLDALRSGKLCEWESDGLAFQNYNVLTYYFVNKVISSNDCSTATEYRYAGQNTSEKNMEVNYVDFRNSNASVNLGCSDVGLSSKESCELQRAQFIGLIGITIAVLIGVPIVLFNRKKK
;
A
#
# COMPACT_ATOMS: atom_id res chain seq x y z
N MET A 1 34.98 -38.47 3.76
CA MET A 1 33.57 -38.37 3.29
C MET A 1 32.71 -37.42 4.14
N LYS A 2 32.82 -37.40 5.47
CA LYS A 2 31.96 -36.58 6.36
C LYS A 2 32.06 -35.05 6.13
N THR A 3 33.22 -34.53 5.73
CA THR A 3 33.43 -33.10 5.48
C THR A 3 32.75 -32.57 4.21
N ARG A 4 32.63 -33.40 3.17
CA ARG A 4 31.96 -32.97 1.92
C ARG A 4 30.44 -32.84 2.09
N LEU A 5 29.83 -33.72 2.89
CA LEU A 5 28.40 -33.68 3.20
C LEU A 5 28.01 -32.41 3.99
N LEU A 6 28.89 -32.00 4.91
CA LEU A 6 28.67 -30.83 5.77
C LEU A 6 28.73 -29.52 4.97
N ILE A 7 29.65 -29.41 4.01
CA ILE A 7 29.75 -28.25 3.11
C ILE A 7 28.49 -28.14 2.25
N ILE A 8 27.99 -29.25 1.70
CA ILE A 8 26.78 -29.26 0.88
C ILE A 8 25.58 -28.79 1.72
N LEU A 9 25.38 -29.32 2.93
CA LEU A 9 24.29 -28.90 3.82
C LEU A 9 24.33 -27.40 4.16
N VAL A 10 25.53 -26.84 4.41
CA VAL A 10 25.69 -25.41 4.70
C VAL A 10 25.34 -24.55 3.49
N ILE A 11 25.82 -24.92 2.29
CA ILE A 11 25.53 -24.18 1.06
C ILE A 11 24.03 -24.25 0.72
N THR A 12 23.41 -25.42 0.82
CA THR A 12 21.97 -25.58 0.56
C THR A 12 21.13 -24.81 1.57
N GLY A 13 21.50 -24.82 2.86
CA GLY A 13 20.84 -24.02 3.90
C GLY A 13 20.95 -22.51 3.65
N MET A 14 22.12 -22.04 3.19
CA MET A 14 22.30 -20.63 2.80
C MET A 14 21.47 -20.25 1.58
N ILE A 15 21.40 -21.10 0.54
CA ILE A 15 20.61 -20.81 -0.67
C ILE A 15 19.11 -20.67 -0.34
N ILE A 16 18.57 -21.54 0.53
CA ILE A 16 17.17 -21.48 0.97
C ILE A 16 16.89 -20.19 1.75
N PHE A 17 17.86 -19.69 2.53
CA PHE A 17 17.72 -18.44 3.29
C PHE A 17 17.97 -17.16 2.48
N ILE A 18 18.75 -17.24 1.40
CA ILE A 18 19.12 -16.10 0.55
C ILE A 18 18.09 -15.85 -0.54
N MET A 19 17.20 -16.79 -0.88
CA MET A 19 16.07 -16.46 -1.74
C MET A 19 15.16 -15.49 -0.97
N PRO A 20 15.14 -14.18 -1.29
CA PRO A 20 14.12 -13.33 -0.72
C PRO A 20 12.80 -13.94 -1.13
N ASN A 21 11.87 -14.07 -0.19
CA ASN A 21 10.47 -14.27 -0.54
C ASN A 21 10.10 -13.07 -1.42
N GLN A 22 10.21 -13.25 -2.74
CA GLN A 22 9.69 -12.29 -3.70
C GLN A 22 8.18 -12.44 -3.55
N PHE A 23 7.62 -11.68 -2.62
CA PHE A 23 6.20 -11.43 -2.59
C PHE A 23 5.92 -10.74 -3.93
N ALA A 24 5.38 -11.52 -4.88
CA ALA A 24 4.75 -10.94 -6.05
C ALA A 24 3.53 -10.21 -5.51
N ASP A 25 3.66 -8.89 -5.35
CA ASP A 25 2.54 -8.00 -5.04
C ASP A 25 1.63 -7.96 -6.26
N ALA A 26 0.73 -8.94 -6.35
CA ALA A 26 -0.31 -8.94 -7.35
C ALA A 26 -1.39 -7.94 -6.91
N ARG A 27 -1.21 -6.68 -7.31
CA ARG A 27 -2.18 -5.60 -7.08
C ARG A 27 -3.54 -5.85 -7.75
N CYS A 28 -3.60 -6.82 -8.67
CA CYS A 28 -4.81 -7.30 -9.31
C CYS A 28 -5.49 -8.41 -8.50
N ALA A 29 -6.05 -8.08 -7.35
CA ALA A 29 -7.00 -8.97 -6.69
C ALA A 29 -8.34 -8.96 -7.48
N PRO A 30 -9.04 -10.11 -7.58
CA PRO A 30 -10.41 -10.11 -8.10
C PRO A 30 -11.27 -9.11 -7.32
N ASN A 31 -11.91 -8.18 -8.03
CA ASN A 31 -12.81 -7.21 -7.43
C ASN A 31 -14.22 -7.82 -7.36
N PRO A 32 -14.72 -8.23 -6.17
CA PRO A 32 -16.03 -8.87 -6.05
C PRO A 32 -17.20 -7.91 -6.30
N ASP A 33 -16.96 -6.58 -6.19
CA ASP A 33 -17.98 -5.56 -6.43
C ASP A 33 -18.20 -5.31 -7.93
N TRP A 34 -17.12 -5.37 -8.72
CA TRP A 34 -17.14 -5.15 -10.16
C TRP A 34 -16.07 -5.98 -10.86
N SER A 35 -16.48 -7.11 -11.46
CA SER A 35 -15.56 -8.08 -12.08
C SER A 35 -14.81 -7.53 -13.30
N LEU A 36 -15.26 -6.43 -13.88
CA LEU A 36 -14.63 -5.75 -15.02
C LEU A 36 -13.82 -4.52 -14.58
N ALA A 37 -13.61 -4.33 -13.27
CA ALA A 37 -12.79 -3.24 -12.76
C ALA A 37 -11.40 -3.27 -13.40
N PRO A 38 -10.88 -2.13 -13.88
CA PRO A 38 -9.53 -2.08 -14.39
C PRO A 38 -8.55 -2.44 -13.28
N CYS A 39 -7.63 -3.35 -13.57
CA CYS A 39 -6.44 -3.47 -12.76
C CYS A 39 -5.40 -2.47 -13.26
N TYR A 40 -4.91 -1.64 -12.36
CA TYR A 40 -3.79 -0.77 -12.62
C TYR A 40 -2.55 -1.32 -11.92
N ASP A 41 -1.44 -1.41 -12.66
CA ASP A 41 -0.14 -1.82 -12.10
C ASP A 41 0.37 -0.81 -11.06
N GLU A 42 -0.02 0.46 -11.23
CA GLU A 42 0.29 1.58 -10.35
C GLU A 42 -1.00 2.26 -9.88
N GLN A 43 -0.96 2.97 -8.75
CA GLN A 43 -2.11 3.77 -8.31
C GLN A 43 -2.48 4.76 -9.41
N ILE A 44 -3.78 4.97 -9.66
CA ILE A 44 -4.23 5.93 -10.69
C ILE A 44 -3.53 7.26 -10.43
N SER A 45 -2.86 7.78 -11.45
CA SER A 45 -2.06 9.00 -11.30
C SER A 45 -2.92 10.15 -10.77
N SER A 46 -2.28 11.13 -10.13
CA SER A 46 -2.94 12.33 -9.61
C SER A 46 -3.72 13.14 -10.66
N ILE A 47 -3.54 12.84 -11.95
CA ILE A 47 -4.24 13.48 -13.08
C ILE A 47 -4.90 12.39 -13.92
N PRO A 48 -6.21 12.14 -13.74
CA PRO A 48 -6.94 11.14 -14.52
C PRO A 48 -6.88 11.40 -16.03
N THR A 49 -6.59 10.37 -16.80
CA THR A 49 -6.58 10.43 -18.28
C THR A 49 -7.99 10.28 -18.85
N ASP A 50 -8.20 10.61 -20.12
CA ASP A 50 -9.49 10.35 -20.78
C ASP A 50 -9.78 8.84 -20.91
N LYS A 51 -8.73 8.02 -20.96
CA LYS A 51 -8.84 6.55 -20.89
C LYS A 51 -9.41 6.11 -19.54
N ASP A 52 -8.96 6.72 -18.44
CA ASP A 52 -9.48 6.41 -17.10
C ASP A 52 -10.96 6.78 -17.02
N LYS A 53 -11.34 7.97 -17.46
CA LYS A 53 -12.75 8.41 -17.48
C LYS A 53 -13.64 7.45 -18.27
N SER A 54 -13.22 7.09 -19.48
CA SER A 54 -13.95 6.15 -20.34
C SER A 54 -14.08 4.76 -19.72
N THR A 55 -13.03 4.31 -19.02
CA THR A 55 -13.03 3.01 -18.35
C THR A 55 -13.99 3.01 -17.16
N TRP A 56 -13.92 4.03 -16.32
CA TRP A 56 -14.76 4.17 -15.12
C TRP A 56 -16.21 4.58 -15.41
N ALA A 57 -16.51 5.15 -16.57
CA ALA A 57 -17.89 5.39 -17.01
C ALA A 57 -18.74 4.11 -16.99
N LYS A 58 -18.13 2.98 -17.38
CA LYS A 58 -18.79 1.66 -17.36
C LYS A 58 -19.21 1.21 -15.97
N TYR A 59 -18.52 1.68 -14.92
CA TYR A 59 -18.89 1.37 -13.54
C TYR A 59 -20.22 2.06 -13.17
N TYR A 60 -20.39 3.31 -13.59
CA TYR A 60 -21.64 4.04 -13.39
C TYR A 60 -22.80 3.36 -14.10
N ASP A 61 -22.59 2.94 -15.35
CA ASP A 61 -23.59 2.18 -16.12
C ASP A 61 -23.94 0.84 -15.47
N TYR A 62 -22.94 0.17 -14.89
CA TYR A 62 -23.11 -1.13 -14.23
C TYR A 62 -23.87 -1.02 -12.89
N LYS A 63 -23.58 -0.01 -12.07
CA LYS A 63 -24.22 0.18 -10.76
C LYS A 63 -25.54 0.93 -10.81
N GLY A 64 -25.68 1.85 -11.77
CA GLY A 64 -26.84 2.71 -11.94
C GLY A 64 -26.76 4.02 -11.15
N ALA A 65 -27.50 5.01 -11.65
CA ALA A 65 -27.45 6.39 -11.16
C ALA A 65 -27.87 6.55 -9.69
N GLU A 66 -28.96 5.88 -9.29
CA GLU A 66 -29.50 5.97 -7.92
C GLU A 66 -28.46 5.53 -6.88
N PHE A 67 -27.83 4.38 -7.13
CA PHE A 67 -26.77 3.86 -6.28
C PHE A 67 -25.57 4.81 -6.19
N MET A 68 -25.11 5.31 -7.35
CA MET A 68 -23.92 6.16 -7.40
C MET A 68 -24.14 7.48 -6.67
N GLU A 69 -25.29 8.13 -6.84
CA GLU A 69 -25.60 9.38 -6.13
C GLU A 69 -25.85 9.16 -4.63
N SER A 70 -26.45 8.03 -4.22
CA SER A 70 -26.54 7.66 -2.81
C SER A 70 -25.14 7.52 -2.20
N LYS A 71 -24.23 6.78 -2.85
CA LYS A 71 -22.88 6.54 -2.33
C LYS A 71 -21.99 7.77 -2.37
N LYS A 72 -22.17 8.65 -3.36
CA LYS A 72 -21.55 9.98 -3.39
C LYS A 72 -21.91 10.78 -2.14
N THR A 73 -23.19 10.75 -1.74
CA THR A 73 -23.65 11.47 -0.54
C THR A 73 -22.95 10.95 0.71
N ASP A 74 -22.95 9.61 0.90
CA ASP A 74 -22.22 8.96 2.02
C ASP A 74 -20.74 9.33 2.03
N MET A 75 -20.08 9.29 0.86
CA MET A 75 -18.66 9.61 0.69
C MET A 75 -18.37 11.07 1.06
N LEU A 76 -19.20 12.01 0.62
CA LEU A 76 -19.04 13.44 0.93
C LEU A 76 -19.32 13.75 2.42
N ASP A 77 -20.22 13.01 3.07
CA ASP A 77 -20.41 13.06 4.53
C ASP A 77 -19.18 12.53 5.27
N ALA A 78 -18.61 11.41 4.82
CA ALA A 78 -17.39 10.84 5.37
C ALA A 78 -16.19 11.80 5.20
N LEU A 79 -16.05 12.42 4.03
CA LEU A 79 -15.02 13.42 3.77
C LEU A 79 -15.15 14.63 4.71
N ARG A 80 -16.37 15.18 4.86
CA ARG A 80 -16.63 16.33 5.76
C ARG A 80 -16.39 16.01 7.24
N SER A 81 -16.69 14.79 7.66
CA SER A 81 -16.48 14.34 9.04
C SER A 81 -15.06 13.86 9.32
N GLY A 82 -14.18 13.81 8.31
CA GLY A 82 -12.82 13.30 8.43
C GLY A 82 -12.76 11.80 8.69
N LYS A 83 -13.73 11.05 8.16
CA LYS A 83 -13.91 9.60 8.31
C LYS A 83 -13.83 8.84 6.98
N LEU A 84 -13.11 9.38 6.00
CA LEU A 84 -13.09 8.80 4.66
C LEU A 84 -12.43 7.42 4.65
N CYS A 85 -11.37 7.21 5.43
CA CYS A 85 -10.70 5.91 5.51
C CYS A 85 -11.59 4.84 6.13
N GLU A 86 -12.33 5.18 7.18
CA GLU A 86 -13.30 4.27 7.80
C GLU A 86 -14.40 3.92 6.80
N TRP A 87 -14.96 4.93 6.12
CA TRP A 87 -15.96 4.69 5.07
C TRP A 87 -15.42 3.82 3.94
N GLU A 88 -14.20 4.06 3.45
CA GLU A 88 -13.58 3.25 2.41
C GLU A 88 -13.32 1.81 2.86
N SER A 89 -12.97 1.59 4.13
CA SER A 89 -12.61 0.28 4.68
C SER A 89 -13.76 -0.47 5.37
N ASP A 90 -14.95 0.13 5.45
CA ASP A 90 -16.16 -0.52 5.96
C ASP A 90 -16.45 -1.82 5.19
N GLY A 91 -17.34 -2.68 5.71
CA GLY A 91 -17.65 -4.02 5.18
C GLY A 91 -18.09 -4.12 3.70
N LEU A 92 -18.06 -3.01 2.97
CA LEU A 92 -18.23 -2.84 1.53
C LEU A 92 -16.97 -2.25 0.86
N ALA A 93 -15.78 -2.60 1.32
CA ALA A 93 -14.55 -1.88 0.99
C ALA A 93 -14.29 -1.72 -0.53
N PHE A 94 -14.49 -2.80 -1.30
CA PHE A 94 -14.35 -2.73 -2.76
C PHE A 94 -15.34 -1.78 -3.42
N GLN A 95 -16.58 -1.74 -2.94
CA GLN A 95 -17.62 -0.87 -3.46
C GLN A 95 -17.30 0.60 -3.18
N ASN A 96 -16.94 0.91 -1.93
CA ASN A 96 -16.65 2.28 -1.52
C ASN A 96 -15.38 2.79 -2.22
N TYR A 97 -14.35 1.94 -2.34
CA TYR A 97 -13.15 2.23 -3.14
C TYR A 97 -13.49 2.52 -4.62
N ASN A 98 -14.34 1.71 -5.24
CA ASN A 98 -14.73 1.91 -6.64
C ASN A 98 -15.51 3.22 -6.82
N VAL A 99 -16.41 3.57 -5.90
CA VAL A 99 -17.14 4.86 -5.92
C VAL A 99 -16.16 6.04 -5.75
N LEU A 100 -15.25 5.94 -4.77
CA LEU A 100 -14.22 6.95 -4.54
C LEU A 100 -13.40 7.19 -5.81
N THR A 101 -12.92 6.10 -6.40
CA THR A 101 -12.10 6.13 -7.61
C THR A 101 -12.87 6.73 -8.78
N TYR A 102 -14.14 6.35 -8.96
CA TYR A 102 -14.99 6.94 -10.00
C TYR A 102 -15.08 8.47 -9.88
N TYR A 103 -15.38 8.98 -8.69
CA TYR A 103 -15.55 10.42 -8.48
C TYR A 103 -14.21 11.18 -8.52
N PHE A 104 -13.09 10.53 -8.18
CA PHE A 104 -11.76 11.08 -8.39
C PHE A 104 -11.42 11.21 -9.88
N VAL A 105 -11.63 10.14 -10.66
CA VAL A 105 -11.38 10.12 -12.10
C VAL A 105 -12.21 11.18 -12.84
N ASN A 106 -13.43 11.44 -12.35
CA ASN A 106 -14.33 12.46 -12.87
C ASN A 106 -14.15 13.85 -12.23
N LYS A 107 -13.08 14.05 -11.45
CA LYS A 107 -12.70 15.34 -10.82
C LYS A 107 -13.76 15.97 -9.93
N VAL A 108 -14.64 15.15 -9.35
CA VAL A 108 -15.57 15.59 -8.29
C VAL A 108 -14.85 15.72 -6.95
N ILE A 109 -13.84 14.87 -6.75
CA ILE A 109 -12.88 14.96 -5.64
C ILE A 109 -11.46 15.00 -6.22
N SER A 110 -10.52 15.56 -5.45
CA SER A 110 -9.13 15.82 -5.87
C SER A 110 -8.13 14.75 -5.45
N SER A 111 -8.55 13.76 -4.66
CA SER A 111 -7.73 12.60 -4.29
C SER A 111 -8.61 11.36 -4.15
N ASN A 112 -8.08 10.21 -4.56
CA ASN A 112 -8.65 8.88 -4.29
C ASN A 112 -7.95 8.18 -3.12
N ASP A 113 -7.12 8.90 -2.35
CA ASP A 113 -6.39 8.36 -1.21
C ASP A 113 -6.94 8.94 0.10
N CYS A 114 -7.52 8.08 0.93
CA CYS A 114 -8.09 8.50 2.21
C CYS A 114 -7.05 9.05 3.20
N SER A 115 -5.77 8.70 3.05
CA SER A 115 -4.69 9.21 3.90
C SER A 115 -4.45 10.70 3.69
N THR A 116 -4.56 11.16 2.45
CA THR A 116 -4.47 12.58 2.06
C THR A 116 -5.76 13.36 2.36
N ALA A 117 -6.87 12.66 2.58
CA ALA A 117 -8.17 13.29 2.82
C ALA A 117 -8.28 13.99 4.19
N THR A 118 -7.38 13.68 5.13
CA THR A 118 -7.34 14.35 6.44
C THR A 118 -7.02 15.85 6.36
N GLU A 119 -6.48 16.31 5.23
CA GLU A 119 -6.10 17.71 5.01
C GLU A 119 -7.32 18.62 4.67
N TYR A 120 -8.45 18.04 4.22
CA TYR A 120 -9.68 18.80 3.94
C TYR A 120 -10.37 19.36 5.19
N ARG A 121 -10.00 18.86 6.38
CA ARG A 121 -10.59 19.28 7.66
C ARG A 121 -10.43 20.78 7.95
N TYR A 122 -9.48 21.45 7.28
CA TYR A 122 -9.21 22.87 7.45
C TYR A 122 -9.79 23.78 6.37
N ALA A 123 -10.14 23.26 5.18
CA ALA A 123 -10.65 24.09 4.08
C ALA A 123 -12.18 24.30 4.13
N GLY A 124 -12.92 23.38 4.77
CA GLY A 124 -14.39 23.29 4.65
C GLY A 124 -15.23 24.13 5.63
N GLN A 125 -14.65 24.89 6.56
CA GLN A 125 -15.46 25.65 7.53
C GLN A 125 -16.06 26.96 6.99
N ASN A 126 -15.71 27.42 5.78
CA ASN A 126 -16.10 28.76 5.29
C ASN A 126 -16.79 28.83 3.91
N THR A 127 -17.13 27.72 3.26
CA THR A 127 -17.73 27.75 1.92
C THR A 127 -19.14 27.17 1.89
N SER A 128 -20.13 28.02 1.61
CA SER A 128 -21.53 27.61 1.38
C SER A 128 -21.62 26.68 0.16
N GLU A 129 -22.53 25.70 0.22
CA GLU A 129 -22.83 24.65 -0.76
C GLU A 129 -22.83 25.05 -2.24
N LYS A 130 -23.00 26.33 -2.57
CA LYS A 130 -23.09 26.81 -3.96
C LYS A 130 -21.76 27.00 -4.68
N ASN A 131 -20.62 27.01 -3.99
CA ASN A 131 -19.30 27.29 -4.58
C ASN A 131 -18.26 26.21 -4.27
N MET A 132 -18.67 24.94 -4.09
CA MET A 132 -17.72 23.83 -3.99
C MET A 132 -17.18 23.45 -5.39
N GLU A 133 -16.79 24.44 -6.19
CA GLU A 133 -15.67 24.24 -7.11
C GLU A 133 -14.46 24.07 -6.19
N VAL A 134 -14.08 22.82 -5.96
CA VAL A 134 -12.92 22.45 -5.15
C VAL A 134 -11.72 23.18 -5.74
N ASN A 135 -11.28 24.24 -5.07
CA ASN A 135 -10.03 24.93 -5.39
C ASN A 135 -8.94 23.87 -5.39
N TYR A 136 -8.38 23.63 -6.58
CA TYR A 136 -7.29 22.69 -6.80
C TYR A 136 -6.08 23.21 -6.03
N VAL A 137 -5.84 22.69 -4.83
CA VAL A 137 -4.63 23.01 -4.07
C VAL A 137 -3.47 22.27 -4.75
N ASP A 138 -2.62 23.01 -5.46
CA ASP A 138 -1.40 22.48 -6.08
C ASP A 138 -0.38 22.13 -4.98
N PHE A 139 -0.24 20.83 -4.69
CA PHE A 139 0.61 20.29 -3.62
C PHE A 139 2.10 20.15 -3.99
N ARG A 140 2.60 20.81 -5.04
CA ARG A 140 4.00 20.67 -5.49
C ARG A 140 5.09 21.13 -4.50
N ASN A 141 4.77 21.61 -3.29
CA ASN A 141 5.74 22.33 -2.47
C ASN A 141 5.85 21.93 -0.99
N SER A 142 5.43 20.73 -0.59
CA SER A 142 5.76 20.20 0.74
C SER A 142 7.07 19.42 0.70
N ASN A 143 8.18 20.11 1.00
CA ASN A 143 9.45 19.49 1.38
C ASN A 143 9.28 18.80 2.76
N ALA A 144 8.67 17.62 2.77
CA ALA A 144 8.67 16.73 3.92
C ALA A 144 10.00 15.96 3.95
N SER A 145 10.72 16.08 5.06
CA SER A 145 11.95 15.35 5.34
C SER A 145 11.72 13.84 5.21
N VAL A 146 12.54 13.19 4.39
CA VAL A 146 12.55 11.74 4.20
C VAL A 146 12.96 11.07 5.52
N ASN A 147 11.96 10.68 6.30
CA ASN A 147 12.11 9.72 7.38
C ASN A 147 12.08 8.35 6.70
N LEU A 148 13.20 7.60 6.73
CA LEU A 148 13.31 6.22 6.23
C LEU A 148 12.51 5.24 7.12
N GLY A 149 11.23 5.52 7.34
CA GLY A 149 10.35 4.77 8.21
C GLY A 149 9.27 4.07 7.40
N CYS A 150 9.44 2.77 7.16
CA CYS A 150 8.48 1.72 6.72
C CYS A 150 7.45 2.03 5.60
N SER A 151 7.30 3.25 5.08
CA SER A 151 6.24 3.61 4.12
C SER A 151 6.51 3.08 2.71
N ASP A 152 7.77 2.85 2.34
CA ASP A 152 8.13 2.48 0.96
C ASP A 152 7.95 0.98 0.65
N VAL A 153 7.50 0.16 1.62
CA VAL A 153 7.40 -1.30 1.47
C VAL A 153 5.97 -1.83 1.34
N GLY A 154 4.95 -0.95 1.28
CA GLY A 154 3.55 -1.37 1.09
C GLY A 154 2.99 -2.28 2.20
N LEU A 155 3.65 -2.34 3.36
CA LEU A 155 3.21 -3.18 4.48
C LEU A 155 2.19 -2.42 5.33
N SER A 156 0.92 -2.81 5.18
CA SER A 156 -0.26 -2.16 5.76
C SER A 156 -0.34 -2.19 7.30
N SER A 157 0.52 -2.91 8.02
CA SER A 157 0.46 -2.96 9.48
C SER A 157 1.82 -2.75 10.15
N LYS A 158 1.81 -1.97 11.24
CA LYS A 158 2.96 -1.73 12.13
C LYS A 158 3.55 -3.03 12.67
N GLU A 159 2.71 -4.05 12.89
CA GLU A 159 3.12 -5.38 13.32
C GLU A 159 3.98 -6.11 12.27
N SER A 160 3.65 -5.93 10.99
CA SER A 160 4.44 -6.51 9.89
C SER A 160 5.84 -5.88 9.80
N CYS A 161 6.00 -4.58 10.13
CA CYS A 161 7.32 -3.93 10.12
C CYS A 161 8.19 -4.38 11.30
N GLU A 162 7.61 -4.53 12.50
CA GLU A 162 8.34 -5.03 13.68
C GLU A 162 8.79 -6.50 13.52
N LEU A 163 7.95 -7.33 12.90
CA LEU A 163 8.30 -8.73 12.63
C LEU A 163 9.46 -8.85 11.64
N GLN A 164 9.48 -8.05 10.57
CA GLN A 164 10.61 -8.04 9.62
C GLN A 164 11.90 -7.54 10.27
N ARG A 165 11.83 -6.51 11.12
CA ARG A 165 12.99 -6.02 11.89
C ARG A 165 13.56 -7.10 12.80
N ALA A 166 12.71 -7.81 13.54
CA ALA A 166 13.15 -8.90 14.41
C ALA A 166 13.80 -10.05 13.63
N GLN A 167 13.23 -10.43 12.47
CA GLN A 167 13.81 -11.45 11.60
C GLN A 167 15.18 -11.03 11.05
N PHE A 168 15.33 -9.77 10.64
CA PHE A 168 16.59 -9.24 10.12
C PHE A 168 17.70 -9.21 11.17
N ILE A 169 17.38 -8.76 12.40
CA ILE A 169 18.33 -8.75 13.52
C ILE A 169 18.74 -10.19 13.89
N GLY A 170 17.80 -11.13 13.92
CA GLY A 170 18.08 -12.55 14.19
C GLY A 170 19.03 -13.16 13.16
N LEU A 171 18.84 -12.85 11.88
CA LEU A 171 19.69 -13.33 10.78
C LEU A 171 21.13 -12.80 10.86
N ILE A 172 21.29 -11.51 11.16
CA ILE A 172 22.61 -10.91 11.36
C ILE A 172 23.33 -11.60 12.53
N GLY A 173 22.63 -11.82 13.65
CA GLY A 173 23.19 -12.48 14.83
C GLY A 173 23.73 -13.89 14.54
N ILE A 174 22.96 -14.71 13.82
CA ILE A 174 23.37 -16.07 13.43
C ILE A 174 24.58 -16.03 12.51
N THR A 175 24.58 -15.11 11.53
CA THR A 175 25.67 -14.99 10.56
C THR A 175 26.99 -14.61 11.23
N ILE A 176 26.96 -13.65 12.16
CA ILE A 176 28.13 -13.24 12.95
C ILE A 176 28.63 -14.40 13.81
N ALA A 177 27.73 -15.13 14.49
CA ALA A 177 28.11 -16.26 15.34
C ALA A 177 28.82 -17.38 14.55
N VAL A 178 28.35 -17.68 13.33
CA VAL A 178 28.99 -18.67 12.45
C VAL A 178 30.35 -18.18 11.94
N LEU A 179 30.43 -16.93 11.49
CA LEU A 179 31.67 -16.34 10.97
C LEU A 179 32.77 -16.24 12.03
N ILE A 180 32.43 -16.03 13.31
CA ILE A 180 33.41 -15.95 14.40
C ILE A 180 33.70 -17.34 14.99
N GLY A 181 32.66 -18.16 15.20
CA GLY A 181 32.79 -19.46 15.87
C GLY A 181 33.59 -20.49 15.08
N VAL A 182 33.39 -20.55 13.75
CA VAL A 182 34.07 -21.53 12.90
C VAL A 182 35.60 -21.34 12.88
N PRO A 183 36.14 -20.12 12.67
CA PRO A 183 37.58 -19.87 12.77
C PRO A 183 38.18 -20.24 14.13
N ILE A 184 37.51 -19.91 15.25
CA ILE A 184 38.01 -20.20 16.60
C ILE A 184 38.16 -21.72 16.80
N VAL A 185 37.15 -22.49 16.41
CA VAL A 185 37.17 -23.96 16.51
C VAL A 185 38.28 -24.55 15.62
N LEU A 186 38.45 -24.02 14.41
CA LEU A 186 39.52 -24.45 13.49
C LEU A 186 40.92 -24.10 14.01
N PHE A 187 41.09 -22.93 14.63
CA PHE A 187 42.38 -22.48 15.18
C PHE A 187 42.80 -23.32 16.39
N ASN A 188 41.86 -23.65 17.29
CA ASN A 188 42.13 -24.49 18.46
C ASN A 188 42.46 -25.94 18.10
N ARG A 189 41.95 -26.44 16.96
CA ARG A 189 42.25 -27.80 16.49
C ARG A 189 43.67 -27.99 15.96
N LYS A 190 44.32 -26.93 15.46
CA LYS A 190 45.71 -26.99 14.95
C LYS A 190 46.78 -27.02 16.05
N LYS A 191 46.42 -26.76 17.31
CA LYS A 191 47.36 -26.74 18.45
C LYS A 191 47.46 -28.08 19.20
N LYS A 192 46.77 -29.13 18.73
CA LYS A 192 46.87 -30.51 19.22
C LYS A 192 47.41 -31.39 18.11
#